data_AF-A0A935AFT5-F1
#
_entry.id   AF-A0A935AFT5-F1
#
_cell.length_a   1.000
_cell.length_b   1.000
_cell.length_c   1.000
_cell.angle_alpha   90.00
_cell.angle_beta   90.00
_cell.angle_gamma   90.00
#
_symmetry.space_group_name_H-M   'P 1'
#
loop_
_entity.id
_entity.type
_entity.pdbx_description
1 polymer ?
#
loop_
_entity_poly.entity_id
_entity_poly.type
_entity_poly.pdbx_seq_one_letter_code
_entity_poly.pdbx_strand_id
1 'polypeptide(L)'
;MRLMRTTLLLILLVQALPALAQNAGSTAFCLFPVPADGGVQRWINLGIVQYVDVRADDVRIYYGGGNLGSGHEARIPVKDREEADAVLARLRRSATLCAQPVSGGSP
;
A
#
# COMPACT_ATOMS: atom_id res chain seq x y z
N MET A 1 35.68 20.63 -34.37
CA MET A 1 34.34 20.15 -34.80
C MET A 1 34.11 18.64 -34.67
N ARG A 2 35.12 17.76 -34.78
CA ARG A 2 34.93 16.30 -34.62
C ARG A 2 34.56 15.88 -33.18
N LEU A 3 35.16 16.51 -32.16
CA LEU A 3 34.94 16.19 -30.75
C LEU A 3 33.49 16.47 -30.28
N MET A 4 32.87 17.54 -30.78
CA MET A 4 31.51 17.96 -30.44
C MET A 4 30.43 17.06 -31.04
N ARG A 5 30.73 16.44 -32.20
CA ARG A 5 29.85 15.45 -32.84
C ARG A 5 29.84 14.12 -32.10
N THR A 6 30.98 13.68 -31.57
CA THR A 6 31.06 12.46 -30.76
C THR A 6 30.37 12.62 -29.41
N THR A 7 30.46 13.80 -28.77
CA THR A 7 29.71 14.05 -27.52
C THR A 7 28.20 14.02 -27.74
N LEU A 8 27.73 14.62 -28.84
CA LEU A 8 26.30 14.65 -29.18
C LEU A 8 25.75 13.24 -29.47
N LEU A 9 26.54 12.39 -30.16
CA LEU A 9 26.16 11.01 -30.44
C LEU A 9 26.06 10.16 -29.16
N LEU A 10 26.97 10.35 -28.20
CA LEU A 10 26.92 9.64 -26.92
C LEU A 10 25.70 10.03 -26.09
N ILE A 11 25.33 11.31 -26.07
CA ILE A 11 24.15 11.79 -25.34
C ILE A 11 22.88 11.17 -25.94
N LEU A 12 22.77 11.14 -27.28
CA LEU A 12 21.65 10.51 -27.99
C LEU A 12 21.55 9.00 -27.71
N LEU A 13 22.68 8.30 -27.58
CA LEU A 13 22.69 6.86 -27.25
C LEU A 13 22.17 6.58 -25.83
N VAL A 14 22.44 7.47 -24.86
CA VAL A 14 21.98 7.33 -23.48
C VAL A 14 20.46 7.56 -23.36
N GLN A 15 19.87 8.41 -24.20
CA GLN A 15 18.40 8.60 -24.25
C GLN A 15 17.66 7.39 -24.86
N ALA A 16 18.36 6.54 -25.62
CA ALA A 16 17.79 5.37 -26.28
C ALA A 16 17.77 4.12 -25.38
N LEU A 17 18.27 4.22 -24.14
CA LEU A 17 18.11 3.15 -23.16
C LEU A 17 16.61 3.05 -22.81
N PRO A 18 15.97 1.88 -23.01
CA PRO A 18 14.59 1.71 -22.58
C PRO A 18 14.55 1.96 -21.08
N ALA A 19 13.72 2.92 -20.66
CA ALA A 19 13.37 3.03 -19.26
C ALA A 19 12.78 1.66 -18.86
N LEU A 20 13.47 0.94 -17.98
CA LEU A 20 12.91 -0.27 -17.38
C LEU A 20 11.60 0.16 -16.71
N ALA A 21 10.48 -0.19 -17.32
CA ALA A 21 9.17 0.02 -16.73
C ALA A 21 9.15 -0.77 -15.43
N GLN A 22 9.31 -0.08 -14.30
CA GLN A 22 9.14 -0.70 -13.00
C GLN A 22 7.66 -1.06 -12.92
N ASN A 23 7.36 -2.36 -12.77
CA ASN A 23 6.00 -2.77 -12.41
C ASN A 23 5.64 -2.03 -11.12
N ALA A 24 4.78 -1.02 -11.22
CA ALA A 24 4.29 -0.34 -10.04
C ALA A 24 3.62 -1.39 -9.15
N GLY A 25 3.99 -1.43 -7.87
CA GLY A 25 3.28 -2.27 -6.90
C GLY A 25 1.80 -1.92 -6.95
N SER A 26 0.95 -2.95 -6.97
CA SER A 26 -0.49 -2.75 -6.99
C SER A 26 -1.02 -2.81 -5.57
N THR A 27 -1.64 -1.74 -5.10
CA THR A 27 -2.44 -1.76 -3.87
C THR A 27 -3.82 -2.41 -4.09
N ALA A 28 -4.13 -2.82 -5.33
CA ALA A 28 -5.36 -3.56 -5.62
C ALA A 28 -5.35 -4.86 -4.81
N PHE A 29 -6.35 -5.02 -3.95
CA PHE A 29 -6.53 -6.20 -3.11
C PHE A 29 -5.46 -6.41 -2.01
N CYS A 30 -4.98 -5.32 -1.39
CA CYS A 30 -4.15 -5.42 -0.19
C CYS A 30 -4.98 -5.84 1.04
N LEU A 31 -5.21 -7.14 1.22
CA LEU A 31 -6.09 -7.66 2.26
C LEU A 31 -5.45 -7.67 3.64
N PHE A 32 -6.14 -7.10 4.62
CA PHE A 32 -5.79 -7.12 6.03
C PHE A 32 -6.89 -7.81 6.85
N PRO A 33 -6.57 -8.83 7.66
CA PRO A 33 -7.55 -9.50 8.49
C PRO A 33 -7.88 -8.64 9.71
N VAL A 34 -9.17 -8.50 10.02
CA VAL A 34 -9.65 -7.94 11.28
C VAL A 34 -10.21 -9.05 12.18
N PRO A 35 -10.37 -8.83 13.50
CA PRO A 35 -10.93 -9.83 14.39
C PRO A 35 -12.24 -10.42 13.84
N ALA A 36 -12.39 -11.73 14.01
CA ALA A 36 -13.61 -12.42 13.58
C ALA A 36 -14.81 -11.95 14.42
N ASP A 37 -15.96 -11.86 13.76
CA ASP A 37 -17.21 -11.44 14.37
C ASP A 37 -18.29 -12.47 14.01
N GLY A 38 -18.97 -13.03 15.02
CA GLY A 38 -19.98 -14.07 14.82
C GLY A 38 -19.47 -15.32 14.07
N GLY A 39 -18.19 -15.67 14.21
CA GLY A 39 -17.57 -16.79 13.49
C GLY A 39 -17.17 -16.49 12.03
N VAL A 40 -17.34 -15.24 11.58
CA VAL A 40 -16.96 -14.79 10.24
C VAL A 40 -15.63 -14.05 10.30
N GLN A 41 -14.63 -14.53 9.54
CA GLN A 41 -13.36 -13.83 9.34
C GLN A 41 -13.53 -12.75 8.28
N ARG A 42 -13.47 -11.48 8.69
CA ARG A 42 -13.53 -10.33 7.77
C ARG A 42 -12.13 -9.89 7.34
N TRP A 43 -12.02 -9.49 6.08
CA TRP A 43 -10.82 -8.92 5.48
C TRP A 43 -11.15 -7.54 4.92
N ILE A 44 -10.25 -6.58 5.12
CA ILE A 44 -10.38 -5.22 4.62
C ILE A 44 -9.31 -5.00 3.57
N ASN A 45 -9.70 -4.42 2.44
CA ASN A 45 -8.72 -3.96 1.45
C ASN A 45 -8.12 -2.62 1.91
N LEU A 46 -6.84 -2.60 2.26
CA LEU A 46 -6.14 -1.39 2.70
C LEU A 46 -6.03 -0.33 1.60
N GLY A 47 -6.17 -0.71 0.32
CA GLY A 47 -6.17 0.22 -0.81
C GLY A 47 -7.36 1.18 -0.84
N ILE A 48 -8.40 0.95 -0.04
CA ILE A 48 -9.59 1.83 0.08
C ILE A 48 -9.77 2.43 1.48
N VAL A 49 -8.77 2.29 2.35
CA VAL A 49 -8.78 2.89 3.69
C VAL A 49 -8.51 4.38 3.57
N GLN A 50 -9.32 5.18 4.26
CA GLN A 50 -9.25 6.63 4.24
C GLN A 50 -8.43 7.15 5.43
N TYR A 51 -8.68 6.62 6.62
CA TYR A 51 -7.92 6.96 7.83
C TYR A 51 -8.06 5.88 8.90
N VAL A 52 -7.19 5.98 9.91
CA VAL A 52 -7.12 5.07 11.06
C VAL A 52 -7.03 5.89 12.35
N ASP A 53 -7.92 5.62 13.30
CA ASP A 53 -7.82 6.14 14.67
C ASP A 53 -7.09 5.13 15.55
N VAL A 54 -6.12 5.60 16.34
CA VAL A 54 -5.42 4.80 17.36
C VAL A 54 -5.79 5.33 18.74
N ARG A 55 -6.62 4.57 19.46
CA ARG A 55 -7.14 4.92 20.78
C ARG A 55 -6.48 4.05 21.86
N ALA A 56 -6.90 4.24 23.11
CA ALA A 56 -6.32 3.49 24.23
C ALA A 56 -6.83 2.05 24.32
N ASP A 57 -8.04 1.81 23.80
CA ASP A 57 -8.82 0.57 23.92
C ASP A 57 -9.21 -0.03 22.57
N ASP A 58 -9.08 0.73 21.48
CA ASP A 58 -9.32 0.24 20.13
C ASP A 58 -8.46 0.93 19.05
N VAL A 59 -8.36 0.24 17.92
CA VAL A 59 -7.94 0.81 16.64
C VAL A 59 -9.13 0.73 15.69
N ARG A 60 -9.47 1.86 15.05
CA ARG A 60 -10.59 1.94 14.11
C ARG A 60 -10.10 2.23 12.71
N ILE A 61 -10.58 1.46 11.74
CA ILE A 61 -10.22 1.57 10.34
C ILE A 61 -11.43 2.03 9.56
N TYR A 62 -11.32 3.19 8.91
CA TYR A 62 -12.40 3.81 8.15
C TYR A 62 -12.15 3.68 6.65
N TYR A 63 -13.09 3.09 5.91
CA TYR A 63 -12.91 2.77 4.49
C TYR A 63 -14.20 2.91 3.68
N GLY A 64 -14.07 3.06 2.37
CA GLY A 64 -15.22 3.03 1.43
C GLY A 64 -16.18 4.24 1.50
N GLY A 65 -15.79 5.35 2.14
CA GLY A 65 -16.62 6.56 2.34
C GLY A 65 -16.28 7.76 1.44
N GLY A 66 -15.69 7.52 0.26
CA GLY A 66 -15.43 8.58 -0.73
C GLY A 66 -16.68 9.00 -1.51
N ASN A 67 -16.49 9.58 -2.70
CA ASN A 67 -17.56 10.12 -3.56
C ASN A 67 -18.70 9.12 -3.94
N LEU A 68 -18.58 7.83 -3.62
CA LEU A 68 -19.45 6.75 -4.10
C LEU A 68 -20.00 5.76 -3.02
N GLY A 69 -19.87 6.00 -1.70
CA GLY A 69 -20.21 4.93 -0.73
C GLY A 69 -20.61 5.33 0.69
N SER A 70 -21.23 4.37 1.39
CA SER A 70 -21.86 4.52 2.72
C SER A 70 -20.89 4.70 3.89
N GLY A 71 -19.58 4.59 3.68
CA GLY A 71 -18.58 4.55 4.74
C GLY A 71 -18.71 3.30 5.61
N HIS A 72 -17.59 2.66 5.90
CA HIS A 72 -17.52 1.51 6.78
C HIS A 72 -16.46 1.70 7.85
N GLU A 73 -16.73 1.12 9.02
CA GLU A 73 -15.81 1.08 10.16
C GLU A 73 -15.52 -0.39 10.48
N ALA A 74 -14.24 -0.69 10.74
CA ALA A 74 -13.85 -1.90 11.46
C ALA A 74 -13.11 -1.54 12.74
N ARG A 75 -13.44 -2.25 13.81
CA ARG A 75 -12.87 -2.06 15.15
C ARG A 75 -11.99 -3.24 15.52
N ILE A 76 -10.78 -2.94 15.98
CA ILE A 76 -9.85 -3.91 16.55
C ILE A 76 -9.70 -3.54 18.03
N PRO A 77 -10.30 -4.28 18.97
CA PRO A 77 -10.10 -4.05 20.38
C PRO A 77 -8.65 -4.34 20.77
N VAL A 78 -8.09 -3.51 21.65
CA VAL A 78 -6.75 -3.65 22.21
C VAL A 78 -6.79 -3.38 23.72
N LYS A 79 -5.84 -3.92 24.47
CA LYS A 79 -5.80 -3.78 25.93
C LYS A 79 -5.15 -2.46 26.39
N ASP A 80 -4.26 -1.91 25.58
CA ASP A 80 -3.48 -0.72 25.90
C ASP A 80 -2.93 -0.02 24.64
N ARG A 81 -2.28 1.13 24.86
CA ARG A 81 -1.66 1.94 23.81
C ARG A 81 -0.54 1.20 23.08
N GLU A 82 0.24 0.37 23.78
CA GLU A 82 1.36 -0.36 23.16
C GLU A 82 0.84 -1.37 22.12
N GLU A 83 -0.24 -2.08 22.45
CA GLU A 83 -0.91 -2.97 21.51
C GLU A 83 -1.56 -2.19 20.35
N ALA A 84 -2.15 -1.03 20.63
CA ALA A 84 -2.68 -0.14 19.58
C ALA A 84 -1.59 0.27 18.56
N ASP A 85 -0.41 0.65 19.06
CA ASP A 85 0.74 1.02 18.23
C ASP A 85 1.30 -0.19 17.47
N ALA A 86 1.27 -1.38 18.06
CA ALA A 86 1.64 -2.63 17.38
C ALA A 86 0.69 -2.94 16.21
N VAL A 87 -0.61 -2.72 16.38
CA VAL A 87 -1.61 -2.85 15.30
C VAL A 87 -1.33 -1.84 14.18
N LEU A 88 -1.08 -0.57 14.52
CA LEU A 88 -0.73 0.45 13.53
C LEU A 88 0.55 0.10 12.77
N ALA A 89 1.57 -0.39 13.48
CA ALA A 89 2.82 -0.85 12.86
C ALA A 89 2.57 -2.02 11.90
N ARG A 90 1.67 -2.94 12.26
CA ARG A 90 1.28 -4.06 11.37
C ARG A 90 0.55 -3.57 10.12
N LEU A 91 -0.40 -2.65 10.25
CA LEU A 91 -1.09 -2.02 9.11
C LEU A 91 -0.10 -1.38 8.14
N ARG A 92 0.84 -0.59 8.67
CA ARG A 92 1.90 0.04 7.88
C ARG A 92 2.78 -0.98 7.16
N ARG A 93 3.23 -2.02 7.86
CA ARG A 93 4.03 -3.09 7.23
C ARG A 93 3.26 -3.79 6.10
N SER A 94 1.99 -4.13 6.32
CA SER A 94 1.14 -4.73 5.28
C SER A 94 1.00 -3.81 4.07
N ALA A 95 0.72 -2.52 4.28
CA ALA A 95 0.61 -1.55 3.19
C ALA A 95 1.93 -1.42 2.40
N THR A 96 3.08 -1.37 3.09
CA THR A 96 4.40 -1.32 2.46
C THR A 96 4.66 -2.55 1.60
N LEU A 97 4.34 -3.75 2.10
CA LEU A 97 4.51 -5.00 1.35
C LEU A 97 3.64 -5.02 0.09
N CYS A 98 2.40 -4.54 0.15
CA CYS A 98 1.53 -4.43 -1.02
C CYS A 98 2.03 -3.42 -2.07
N ALA A 99 2.74 -2.37 -1.64
CA ALA A 99 3.27 -1.34 -2.54
C ALA A 99 4.59 -1.74 -3.22
N GLN A 100 5.22 -2.85 -2.79
CA GLN A 100 6.45 -3.32 -3.41
C GLN A 100 6.18 -3.90 -4.80
N PRO A 101 7.01 -3.58 -5.80
CA PRO A 101 7.00 -4.27 -7.09
C PRO A 101 7.16 -5.77 -6.89
N VAL A 102 6.23 -6.57 -7.44
CA VAL A 102 6.42 -8.02 -7.52
C VAL A 102 7.59 -8.29 -8.47
N SER A 103 8.69 -8.78 -7.90
CA SER A 103 9.87 -9.18 -8.65
C SER A 103 9.66 -10.59 -9.17
N GLY A 104 9.42 -10.74 -10.47
CA GLY A 104 9.35 -12.04 -11.13
C GLY A 104 7.95 -12.66 -11.17
N GLY A 105 7.25 -12.39 -12.26
CA GLY A 105 6.07 -13.14 -12.67
C GLY A 105 5.73 -12.71 -14.09
N SER A 106 6.13 -13.52 -15.08
CA SER A 106 5.39 -13.50 -16.35
C SER A 106 3.94 -13.91 -16.04
N PRO A 107 2.95 -13.34 -16.74
CA PRO A 107 1.59 -13.85 -16.66
C PRO A 107 1.52 -15.34 -17.01
#